data_AF-A0AAD0LWB1-F1
#
_entry.id   AF-A0AAD0LWB1-F1
#
_cell.length_a   1.000
_cell.length_b   1.000
_cell.length_c   1.000
_cell.angle_alpha   90.00
_cell.angle_beta   90.00
_cell.angle_gamma   90.00
#
_symmetry.space_group_name_H-M   'P 1'
#
loop_
_entity.id
_entity.type
_entity.pdbx_description
1 polymer ?
#
loop_
_entity_poly.entity_id
_entity_poly.type
_entity_poly.pdbx_seq_one_letter_code
_entity_poly.pdbx_strand_id
1 'polypeptide(L)'
;MNNLKAAKILAFSLLACALHPQAIAHEVGRNILNGQASEAEVLEGSGEVRTEEAVEPKFTELPDKFNIIKDSLVSAADSHYYGFTALRGQKVLIQGHLSGSAQLEIHDGAKWNMLASGQKMVLSSLTLGQDVIVRVSHNESSAFVQGSTYGLILGSFPKVTYARLRDQPYGMSRIPPDASTLGPLSAQGISNVVLEIDMTDSTGTPLEGGIASYSIDLPKSDKSRPTGLVKTDASGKVRTVVDIGRCVGGNDADVFAEKDRWTHIWRTQYFEGGWVVDNPYALNTGLDTPHPDKGQVGHICHQRLIKSTP
;
A
#
# COMPACT_ATOMS: atom_id res chain seq x y z
N MET A 1 -2.00 -11.06 32.25
CA MET A 1 -1.24 -10.81 31.01
C MET A 1 -1.05 -9.32 30.65
N ASN A 2 -1.20 -8.38 31.60
CA ASN A 2 -1.17 -6.93 31.29
C ASN A 2 0.14 -6.20 31.63
N ASN A 3 1.08 -6.83 32.35
CA ASN A 3 2.28 -6.13 32.84
C ASN A 3 3.45 -6.09 31.84
N LEU A 4 3.47 -6.98 30.83
CA LEU A 4 4.53 -6.99 29.81
C LEU A 4 4.31 -5.92 28.72
N LYS A 5 3.04 -5.49 28.51
CA LYS A 5 2.67 -4.45 27.54
C LYS A 5 2.95 -3.04 28.06
N ALA A 6 2.68 -2.77 29.34
CA ALA A 6 3.05 -1.49 29.98
C ALA A 6 4.58 -1.33 30.12
N ALA A 7 5.33 -2.41 30.33
CA ALA A 7 6.79 -2.38 30.37
C ALA A 7 7.42 -2.00 29.02
N LYS A 8 6.83 -2.38 27.88
CA LYS A 8 7.28 -1.96 26.55
C LYS A 8 7.11 -0.44 26.34
N ILE A 9 5.97 0.12 26.77
CA ILE A 9 5.68 1.55 26.69
C ILE A 9 6.68 2.36 27.54
N LEU A 10 7.00 1.90 28.76
CA LEU A 10 7.97 2.53 29.66
C LEU A 10 9.43 2.39 29.18
N ALA A 11 9.84 1.23 28.67
CA ALA A 11 11.21 1.03 28.18
C ALA A 11 11.54 1.90 26.95
N PHE A 12 10.56 2.13 26.07
CA PHE A 12 10.74 2.99 24.88
C PHE A 12 10.52 4.48 25.17
N SER A 13 9.63 4.84 26.11
CA SER A 13 9.42 6.24 26.52
C SER A 13 10.53 6.78 27.43
N LEU A 14 11.14 5.94 28.28
CA LEU A 14 12.29 6.35 29.12
C LEU A 14 13.53 6.68 28.29
N LEU A 15 13.65 6.14 27.07
CA LEU A 15 14.73 6.49 26.14
C LEU A 15 14.52 7.87 25.48
N ALA A 16 13.29 8.37 25.39
CA ALA A 16 12.97 9.67 24.82
C ALA A 16 13.12 10.82 25.84
N CYS A 17 12.87 10.57 27.13
CA CYS A 17 13.05 11.59 28.18
C CYS A 17 14.51 11.84 28.58
N ALA A 18 15.46 10.97 28.21
CA ALA A 18 16.86 11.07 28.65
C ALA A 18 17.79 11.85 27.71
N LEU A 19 17.28 12.40 26.60
CA LEU A 19 18.10 13.08 25.57
C LEU A 19 17.64 14.51 25.26
N HIS A 20 17.10 15.23 26.25
CA HIS A 20 17.16 16.69 26.23
C HIS A 20 18.47 17.13 26.91
N PRO A 21 19.46 17.69 26.20
CA PRO A 21 20.57 18.35 26.87
C PRO A 21 20.00 19.57 27.59
N GLN A 22 20.04 19.56 28.92
CA GLN A 22 19.92 20.78 29.70
C GLN A 22 21.06 21.71 29.25
N ALA A 23 20.70 22.82 28.62
CA ALA A 23 21.63 23.91 28.35
C ALA A 23 22.08 24.49 29.68
N ILE A 24 23.23 24.02 30.18
CA ILE A 24 23.94 24.65 31.30
C ILE A 24 24.60 25.91 30.75
N ALA A 25 24.06 27.08 31.11
CA ALA A 25 24.73 28.35 30.89
C ALA A 25 25.99 28.43 31.76
N HIS A 26 27.14 28.40 31.12
CA HIS A 26 28.44 28.73 31.71
C HIS A 26 28.66 30.23 31.55
N GLU A 27 28.54 31.01 32.63
CA GLU A 27 28.94 32.42 32.62
C GLU A 27 30.27 32.57 33.37
N VAL A 28 31.35 32.69 32.58
CA VAL A 28 32.69 33.03 33.06
C VAL A 28 32.76 34.55 33.16
N GLY A 29 32.93 35.06 34.39
CA GLY A 29 33.14 36.47 34.62
C GLY A 29 34.46 36.99 34.06
N ARG A 30 34.44 38.22 33.53
CA ARG A 30 35.55 39.19 33.60
C ARG A 30 35.03 40.61 33.39
N ASN A 31 35.23 41.43 34.42
CA ASN A 31 35.04 42.88 34.50
C ASN A 31 35.73 43.66 33.37
N ILE A 32 35.11 44.76 32.90
CA ILE A 32 35.71 46.10 32.80
C ILE A 32 34.62 47.18 33.00
N LEU A 33 34.95 48.20 33.80
CA LEU A 33 34.22 49.42 34.18
C LEU A 33 33.88 50.33 32.97
N ASN A 34 32.73 51.00 32.96
CA ASN A 34 32.55 52.42 33.39
C ASN A 34 31.17 52.99 33.02
N GLY A 35 30.54 53.70 33.96
CA GLY A 35 29.87 54.98 33.69
C GLY A 35 28.39 55.02 33.22
N GLN A 36 27.56 55.52 34.14
CA GLN A 36 26.41 56.44 33.99
C GLN A 36 25.01 55.91 34.27
N ALA A 37 24.41 56.58 35.24
CA ALA A 37 23.07 56.39 35.78
C ALA A 37 21.98 56.92 34.83
N SER A 38 20.88 56.17 34.76
CA SER A 38 19.54 56.74 34.77
C SER A 38 18.55 55.69 35.27
N GLU A 39 17.88 55.98 36.37
CA GLU A 39 16.67 55.30 36.82
C GLU A 39 15.60 55.39 35.72
N ALA A 40 15.03 54.25 35.33
CA ALA A 40 13.70 54.19 34.71
C ALA A 40 13.10 52.81 34.95
N GLU A 41 12.11 52.80 35.83
CA GLU A 41 10.94 51.94 35.95
C GLU A 41 11.03 50.46 35.53
N VAL A 42 10.87 49.65 36.56
CA VAL A 42 10.37 48.27 36.54
C VAL A 42 9.15 48.16 35.62
N LEU A 43 9.30 47.41 34.54
CA LEU A 43 8.19 46.70 33.90
C LEU A 43 8.57 45.22 33.84
N GLU A 44 8.06 44.46 34.80
CA GLU A 44 8.02 43.00 34.76
C GLU A 44 7.17 42.57 33.56
N GLY A 45 7.81 42.47 32.39
CA GLY A 45 7.29 41.70 31.27
C GLY A 45 7.54 40.24 31.59
N SER A 46 6.57 39.58 32.25
CA SER A 46 6.51 38.13 32.34
C SER A 46 6.52 37.57 30.92
N GLY A 47 7.70 37.17 30.45
CA GLY A 47 7.83 36.31 29.30
C GLY A 47 7.13 35.01 29.64
N GLU A 48 5.89 34.88 29.18
CA GLU A 48 5.15 33.64 29.19
C GLU A 48 5.95 32.68 28.30
N VAL A 49 6.81 31.88 28.94
CA VAL A 49 7.34 30.66 28.35
C VAL A 49 6.09 29.88 27.96
N ARG A 50 5.77 29.86 26.67
CA ARG A 50 4.82 28.89 26.14
C ARG A 50 5.42 27.54 26.46
N THR A 51 4.96 26.94 27.54
CA THR A 51 5.09 25.53 27.80
C THR A 51 4.45 24.87 26.59
N GLU A 52 5.25 24.39 25.65
CA GLU A 52 4.74 23.54 24.59
C GLU A 52 3.99 22.42 25.30
N GLU A 53 2.68 22.38 25.08
CA GLU A 53 1.79 21.44 25.74
C GLU A 53 2.32 20.04 25.40
N ALA A 54 2.78 19.31 26.42
CA ALA A 54 3.35 17.98 26.24
C ALA A 54 2.27 17.07 25.66
N VAL A 55 2.38 16.77 24.37
CA VAL A 55 1.49 15.82 23.71
C VAL A 55 1.97 14.42 24.08
N GLU A 56 1.11 13.64 24.75
CA GLU A 56 1.45 12.25 25.06
C GLU A 56 1.64 11.45 23.76
N PRO A 57 2.74 10.70 23.62
CA PRO A 57 3.00 9.91 22.42
C PRO A 57 1.93 8.83 22.24
N LYS A 58 1.31 8.80 21.06
CA LYS A 58 0.28 7.81 20.71
C LYS A 58 0.93 6.54 20.22
N PHE A 59 0.68 5.40 20.88
CA PHE A 59 1.14 4.09 20.41
C PHE A 59 -0.04 3.25 19.90
N THR A 60 0.07 2.76 18.66
CA THR A 60 -0.96 1.93 18.01
C THR A 60 -0.39 0.57 17.63
N GLU A 61 -0.89 -0.50 18.24
CA GLU A 61 -0.62 -1.87 17.79
C GLU A 61 -1.41 -2.18 16.53
N LEU A 62 -0.72 -2.59 15.47
CA LEU A 62 -1.33 -2.96 14.21
C LEU A 62 -1.63 -4.46 14.17
N PRO A 63 -2.76 -4.85 13.55
CA PRO A 63 -3.07 -6.25 13.31
C PRO A 63 -2.07 -6.87 12.31
N ASP A 64 -1.89 -8.18 12.42
CA ASP A 64 -1.06 -8.99 11.54
C ASP A 64 -1.68 -9.14 10.14
N LYS A 65 -1.58 -8.08 9.35
CA LYS A 65 -2.06 -7.96 7.98
C LYS A 65 -1.29 -6.88 7.24
N PHE A 66 -1.71 -6.56 6.02
CA PHE A 66 -1.21 -5.39 5.31
C PHE A 66 -1.97 -4.13 5.77
N ASN A 67 -1.29 -3.19 6.43
CA ASN A 67 -1.92 -1.98 6.95
C ASN A 67 -1.52 -0.74 6.12
N ILE A 68 -2.52 0.09 5.83
CA ILE A 68 -2.34 1.44 5.28
C ILE A 68 -2.96 2.40 6.28
N ILE A 69 -2.14 3.27 6.85
CA ILE A 69 -2.53 4.30 7.80
C ILE A 69 -2.43 5.66 7.12
N LYS A 70 -3.38 6.55 7.39
CA LYS A 70 -3.32 7.96 7.02
C LYS A 70 -3.66 8.78 8.26
N ASP A 71 -2.79 9.71 8.60
CA ASP A 71 -2.96 10.55 9.79
C ASP A 71 -2.19 11.87 9.63
N SER A 72 -2.21 12.72 10.64
CA SER A 72 -1.49 14.01 10.67
C SER A 72 -0.93 14.31 12.05
N LEU A 73 0.17 15.08 12.08
CA LEU A 73 0.74 15.61 13.32
C LEU A 73 0.04 16.92 13.71
N VAL A 74 -0.31 17.07 14.98
CA VAL A 74 -1.03 18.25 15.48
C VAL A 74 -0.13 19.37 16.02
N SER A 75 1.10 19.03 16.43
CA SER A 75 2.11 19.97 16.92
C SER A 75 3.54 19.44 16.70
N ALA A 76 4.54 20.26 17.00
CA ALA A 76 5.96 19.86 16.97
C ALA A 76 6.29 18.73 17.97
N ALA A 77 5.62 18.73 19.13
CA ALA A 77 5.77 17.71 20.17
C ALA A 77 5.02 16.40 19.86
N ASP A 78 4.16 16.38 18.84
CA ASP A 78 3.36 15.21 18.51
C ASP A 78 4.20 14.09 17.89
N SER A 79 3.92 12.85 18.32
CA SER A 79 4.61 11.66 17.88
C SER A 79 3.68 10.45 17.88
N HIS A 80 3.58 9.82 16.72
CA HIS A 80 2.76 8.63 16.50
C HIS A 80 3.65 7.40 16.31
N TYR A 81 3.49 6.43 17.19
CA TYR A 81 4.20 5.17 17.17
C TYR A 81 3.29 4.05 16.69
N TYR A 82 3.82 3.18 15.84
CA TYR A 82 3.11 2.00 15.36
C TYR A 82 3.95 0.76 15.60
N GLY A 83 3.33 -0.25 16.22
CA GLY A 83 3.89 -1.58 16.43
C GLY A 83 3.28 -2.59 15.47
N PHE A 84 4.10 -3.48 14.93
CA PHE A 84 3.66 -4.64 14.16
C PHE A 84 4.47 -5.87 14.59
N THR A 85 3.80 -6.94 15.00
CA THR A 85 4.47 -8.18 15.36
C THR A 85 4.50 -9.16 14.19
N ALA A 86 5.70 -9.57 13.77
CA ALA A 86 5.90 -10.63 12.78
C ALA A 86 5.61 -12.02 13.39
N LEU A 87 4.33 -12.34 13.60
CA LEU A 87 3.89 -13.56 14.31
C LEU A 87 4.49 -14.86 13.78
N ARG A 88 4.79 -14.94 12.47
CA ARG A 88 5.34 -16.11 11.80
C ARG A 88 6.78 -15.92 11.30
N GLY A 89 7.43 -14.80 11.64
CA GLY A 89 8.72 -14.44 11.04
C GLY A 89 8.60 -14.04 9.57
N GLN A 90 7.40 -13.66 9.12
CA GLN A 90 7.18 -13.16 7.78
C GLN A 90 7.93 -11.85 7.53
N LYS A 91 8.25 -11.58 6.27
CA LYS A 91 8.81 -10.28 5.85
C LYS A 91 7.82 -9.17 6.13
N VAL A 92 8.33 -8.00 6.50
CA VAL A 92 7.51 -6.80 6.78
C VAL A 92 7.89 -5.70 5.80
N LEU A 93 6.89 -5.09 5.16
CA LEU A 93 7.06 -3.92 4.32
C LEU A 93 6.82 -2.65 5.14
N ILE A 94 7.71 -1.68 4.97
CA ILE A 94 7.61 -0.33 5.54
C ILE A 94 7.75 0.68 4.40
N GLN A 95 6.82 1.62 4.31
CA GLN A 95 6.92 2.76 3.41
C GLN A 95 6.12 3.94 3.96
N GLY A 96 6.73 5.12 4.02
CA GLY A 96 6.05 6.36 4.39
C GLY A 96 5.93 7.31 3.22
N HIS A 97 4.77 7.95 3.03
CA HIS A 97 4.58 9.10 2.16
C HIS A 97 4.28 10.31 3.03
N LEU A 98 5.25 11.20 3.16
CA LEU A 98 5.25 12.30 4.13
C LEU A 98 5.04 13.64 3.43
N SER A 99 4.39 14.58 4.12
CA SER A 99 4.20 15.97 3.69
C SER A 99 4.52 16.94 4.82
N GLY A 100 4.83 18.19 4.49
CA GLY A 100 5.19 19.21 5.47
C GLY A 100 6.50 18.88 6.18
N SER A 101 6.50 18.91 7.51
CA SER A 101 7.67 18.70 8.36
C SER A 101 7.69 17.31 9.02
N ALA A 102 6.90 16.35 8.54
CA ALA A 102 6.87 14.98 9.09
C ALA A 102 8.10 14.16 8.68
N GLN A 103 8.63 13.36 9.59
CA GLN A 103 9.64 12.32 9.35
C GLN A 103 9.14 10.95 9.77
N LEU A 104 9.71 9.90 9.17
CA LEU A 104 9.48 8.50 9.54
C LEU A 104 10.79 7.87 9.99
N GLU A 105 10.76 7.19 11.12
CA GLU A 105 11.90 6.47 11.67
C GLU A 105 11.52 5.04 12.03
N ILE A 106 12.48 4.13 11.90
CA ILE A 106 12.35 2.71 12.24
C ILE A 106 13.31 2.39 13.38
N HIS A 107 12.83 1.68 14.39
CA HIS A 107 13.65 1.20 15.49
C HIS A 107 14.33 -0.11 15.13
N ASP A 108 15.66 -0.17 15.20
CA ASP A 108 16.45 -1.38 14.87
C ASP A 108 16.77 -2.28 16.09
N GLY A 109 16.30 -1.89 17.28
CA GLY A 109 16.60 -2.56 18.55
C GLY A 109 17.57 -1.77 19.42
N ALA A 110 18.33 -0.83 18.85
CA ALA A 110 19.26 0.03 19.58
C ALA A 110 19.03 1.52 19.32
N LYS A 111 18.66 1.89 18.09
CA LYS A 111 18.48 3.28 17.68
C LYS A 111 17.34 3.44 16.69
N TRP A 112 16.92 4.70 16.55
CA TRP A 112 16.02 5.14 15.49
C TRP A 112 16.83 5.47 14.24
N ASN A 113 16.39 4.94 13.09
CA ASN A 113 16.97 5.26 11.80
C ASN A 113 15.91 5.87 10.90
N MET A 114 16.23 7.01 10.28
CA MET A 114 15.33 7.70 9.37
C MET A 114 15.09 6.87 8.10
N LEU A 115 13.83 6.81 7.66
CA LEU A 115 13.42 6.29 6.36
C LEU A 115 12.92 7.45 5.50
N ALA A 116 13.51 7.64 4.31
CA ALA A 116 13.12 8.74 3.44
C ALA A 116 11.68 8.56 2.93
N SER A 117 10.98 9.68 2.69
CA SER A 117 9.64 9.66 2.09
C SER A 117 9.65 8.95 0.73
N GLY A 118 8.72 8.02 0.53
CA GLY A 118 8.61 7.16 -0.63
C GLY A 118 9.56 5.94 -0.62
N GLN A 119 10.59 5.91 0.22
CA GLN A 119 11.51 4.79 0.31
C GLN A 119 10.80 3.55 0.86
N LYS A 120 11.02 2.42 0.19
CA LYS A 120 10.54 1.11 0.62
C LYS A 120 11.64 0.40 1.40
N MET A 121 11.27 -0.18 2.54
CA MET A 121 12.13 -1.09 3.28
C MET A 121 11.42 -2.42 3.47
N VAL A 122 12.09 -3.51 3.12
CA VAL A 122 11.63 -4.87 3.40
C VAL A 122 12.51 -5.45 4.49
N LEU A 123 11.94 -5.64 5.67
CA LEU A 123 12.60 -6.35 6.75
C LEU A 123 12.45 -7.85 6.51
N SER A 124 13.58 -8.54 6.41
CA SER A 124 13.67 -9.99 6.18
C SER A 124 14.33 -10.68 7.37
N SER A 125 14.20 -12.01 7.42
CA SER A 125 14.83 -12.85 8.46
C SER A 125 14.39 -12.49 9.89
N LEU A 126 13.16 -12.03 10.05
CA LEU A 126 12.58 -11.75 11.36
C LEU A 126 12.33 -13.05 12.12
N THR A 127 12.61 -13.05 13.41
CA THR A 127 12.25 -14.16 14.28
C THR A 127 10.74 -14.19 14.54
N LEU A 128 10.20 -15.36 14.87
CA LEU A 128 8.78 -15.52 15.16
C LEU A 128 8.40 -14.66 16.37
N GLY A 129 7.39 -13.81 16.21
CA GLY A 129 6.93 -12.90 17.26
C GLY A 129 7.80 -11.66 17.45
N GLN A 130 8.74 -11.38 16.53
CA GLN A 130 9.55 -10.17 16.59
C GLN A 130 8.71 -8.92 16.30
N ASP A 131 8.88 -7.89 17.12
CA ASP A 131 8.22 -6.61 16.92
C ASP A 131 9.01 -5.72 15.96
N VAL A 132 8.28 -5.03 15.09
CA VAL A 132 8.74 -3.94 14.24
C VAL A 132 8.05 -2.68 14.73
N ILE A 133 8.83 -1.68 15.12
CA ILE A 133 8.32 -0.42 15.64
C ILE A 133 8.79 0.72 14.75
N VAL A 134 7.84 1.57 14.36
CA VAL A 134 8.13 2.81 13.64
C VAL A 134 7.55 4.00 14.37
N ARG A 135 8.12 5.17 14.15
CA ARG A 135 7.66 6.45 14.67
C ARG A 135 7.50 7.44 13.53
N VAL A 136 6.39 8.17 13.53
CA VAL A 136 6.21 9.37 12.73
C VAL A 136 6.18 10.56 13.68
N SER A 137 7.06 11.54 13.46
CA SER A 137 7.20 12.73 14.31
C SER A 137 7.56 13.95 13.46
N HIS A 138 7.64 15.11 14.09
CA HIS A 138 8.22 16.30 13.47
C HIS A 138 9.72 16.11 13.25
N ASN A 139 10.21 16.49 12.07
CA ASN A 139 11.62 16.69 11.78
C ASN A 139 12.16 17.98 12.41
N GLU A 140 12.86 17.85 13.53
CA GLU A 140 13.48 18.93 14.30
C GLU A 140 14.49 19.77 13.49
N SER A 141 15.00 19.28 12.36
CA SER A 141 15.87 20.05 11.46
C SER A 141 15.11 21.11 10.64
N SER A 142 13.79 21.21 10.80
CA SER A 142 12.91 22.12 10.06
C SER A 142 11.86 22.75 10.97
N ALA A 143 11.32 23.91 10.58
CA ALA A 143 10.19 24.50 11.30
C ALA A 143 8.96 23.61 11.18
N PHE A 144 8.18 23.50 12.26
CA PHE A 144 6.94 22.73 12.25
C PHE A 144 5.92 23.33 11.28
N VAL A 145 5.31 22.47 10.45
CA VAL A 145 4.22 22.84 9.54
C VAL A 145 2.92 22.26 10.07
N GLN A 146 2.00 23.14 10.49
CA GLN A 146 0.67 22.75 10.96
C GLN A 146 -0.05 21.91 9.89
N GLY A 147 -0.62 20.77 10.30
CA GLY A 147 -1.30 19.87 9.38
C GLY A 147 -0.37 19.02 8.52
N SER A 148 0.88 18.81 8.95
CA SER A 148 1.77 17.82 8.33
C SER A 148 1.09 16.44 8.32
N THR A 149 0.77 15.95 7.12
CA THR A 149 0.07 14.66 6.93
C THR A 149 1.04 13.58 6.48
N TYR A 150 0.64 12.32 6.71
CA TYR A 150 1.38 11.18 6.20
C TYR A 150 0.46 10.01 5.83
N GLY A 151 0.93 9.22 4.87
CA GLY A 151 0.50 7.85 4.64
C GLY A 151 1.59 6.88 5.08
N LEU A 152 1.26 5.86 5.88
CA LEU A 152 2.20 4.83 6.32
C LEU A 152 1.70 3.45 5.89
N ILE A 153 2.59 2.67 5.30
CA ILE A 153 2.43 1.25 5.07
C ILE A 153 3.31 0.53 6.06
N LEU A 154 2.70 -0.35 6.87
CA LEU A 154 3.40 -1.19 7.83
C LEU A 154 2.67 -2.52 7.97
N GLY A 155 3.33 -3.61 7.62
CA GLY A 155 2.82 -4.95 7.89
C GLY A 155 3.38 -6.03 6.97
N SER A 156 2.73 -7.18 6.96
CA SER A 156 3.17 -8.37 6.21
C SER A 156 3.41 -8.06 4.73
N PHE A 157 4.59 -8.42 4.22
CA PHE A 157 4.98 -8.19 2.84
C PHE A 157 4.06 -8.96 1.89
N PRO A 158 3.39 -8.28 0.94
CA PRO A 158 2.40 -8.92 0.10
C PRO A 158 3.01 -9.68 -1.06
N LYS A 159 2.53 -10.91 -1.27
CA LYS A 159 2.87 -11.75 -2.42
C LYS A 159 1.60 -12.16 -3.15
N VAL A 160 1.47 -11.79 -4.42
CA VAL A 160 0.46 -12.38 -5.31
C VAL A 160 0.87 -13.83 -5.57
N THR A 161 0.02 -14.78 -5.21
CA THR A 161 0.27 -16.21 -5.44
C THR A 161 -0.60 -16.78 -6.55
N TYR A 162 -1.70 -16.10 -6.86
CA TYR A 162 -2.60 -16.46 -7.93
C TYR A 162 -3.27 -15.19 -8.45
N ALA A 163 -3.28 -15.02 -9.76
CA ALA A 163 -4.19 -14.09 -10.41
C ALA A 163 -4.78 -14.73 -11.66
N ARG A 164 -6.07 -14.51 -11.89
CA ARG A 164 -6.74 -14.99 -13.08
C ARG A 164 -7.84 -14.03 -13.48
N LEU A 165 -7.86 -13.68 -14.75
CA LEU A 165 -9.04 -13.15 -15.40
C LEU A 165 -9.88 -14.33 -15.92
N ARG A 166 -11.17 -14.31 -15.64
CA ARG A 166 -12.16 -15.33 -16.04
C ARG A 166 -13.11 -14.74 -17.04
N ASP A 167 -13.70 -15.63 -17.82
CA ASP A 167 -14.73 -15.28 -18.78
C ASP A 167 -15.93 -14.58 -18.11
N GLN A 168 -16.66 -13.81 -18.90
CA GLN A 168 -18.01 -13.40 -18.54
C GLN A 168 -18.82 -14.68 -18.24
N PRO A 169 -19.51 -14.78 -17.10
CA PRO A 169 -20.05 -16.06 -16.65
C PRO A 169 -21.19 -16.59 -17.52
N TYR A 170 -21.92 -15.72 -18.23
CA TYR A 170 -23.09 -16.09 -19.04
C TYR A 170 -23.24 -15.19 -20.27
N GLY A 171 -24.07 -15.64 -21.22
CA GLY A 171 -24.53 -14.81 -22.35
C GLY A 171 -23.48 -14.60 -23.44
N MET A 172 -22.48 -15.48 -23.51
CA MET A 172 -21.49 -15.52 -24.58
C MET A 172 -21.10 -16.95 -24.91
N SER A 173 -20.69 -17.16 -26.15
CA SER A 173 -19.97 -18.33 -26.64
C SER A 173 -18.47 -18.01 -26.69
N ARG A 174 -17.65 -18.97 -26.29
CA ARG A 174 -16.20 -18.79 -26.21
C ARG A 174 -15.58 -18.96 -27.59
N ILE A 175 -14.82 -17.95 -28.03
CA ILE A 175 -13.98 -18.00 -29.23
C ILE A 175 -12.96 -19.13 -29.07
N PRO A 176 -12.81 -20.02 -30.05
CA PRO A 176 -11.92 -21.16 -29.95
C PRO A 176 -10.45 -20.72 -30.03
N PRO A 177 -9.50 -21.49 -29.47
CA PRO A 177 -8.10 -21.08 -29.35
C PRO A 177 -7.38 -20.79 -30.68
N ASP A 178 -7.81 -21.43 -31.76
CA ASP A 178 -7.27 -21.33 -33.12
C ASP A 178 -7.74 -20.10 -33.89
N ALA A 179 -8.83 -19.47 -33.46
CA ALA A 179 -9.32 -18.23 -34.07
C ALA A 179 -8.50 -16.99 -33.66
N SER A 180 -7.69 -17.09 -32.60
CA SER A 180 -6.93 -15.98 -32.02
C SER A 180 -5.48 -15.92 -32.49
N THR A 181 -5.02 -14.71 -32.84
CA THR A 181 -3.63 -14.47 -33.26
C THR A 181 -2.65 -14.47 -32.09
N LEU A 182 -3.15 -14.31 -30.86
CA LEU A 182 -2.35 -14.40 -29.62
C LEU A 182 -2.31 -15.83 -29.05
N GLY A 183 -2.91 -16.80 -29.73
CA GLY A 183 -3.13 -18.15 -29.21
C GLY A 183 -4.29 -18.20 -28.20
N PRO A 184 -4.33 -19.20 -27.29
CA PRO A 184 -5.45 -19.39 -26.39
C PRO A 184 -5.73 -18.18 -25.49
N LEU A 185 -6.91 -17.59 -25.61
CA LEU A 185 -7.35 -16.47 -24.77
C LEU A 185 -7.68 -16.97 -23.36
N SER A 186 -6.98 -16.44 -22.34
CA SER A 186 -7.18 -16.86 -20.95
C SER A 186 -8.52 -16.41 -20.35
N ALA A 187 -9.08 -15.31 -20.87
CA ALA A 187 -10.38 -14.77 -20.52
C ALA A 187 -11.08 -14.17 -21.74
N GLN A 188 -12.42 -14.20 -21.76
CA GLN A 188 -13.22 -13.58 -22.80
C GLN A 188 -14.49 -12.95 -22.22
N GLY A 189 -14.93 -11.80 -22.74
CA GLY A 189 -16.14 -11.14 -22.25
C GLY A 189 -16.74 -10.16 -23.25
N ILE A 190 -18.05 -9.89 -23.11
CA ILE A 190 -18.75 -8.92 -23.97
C ILE A 190 -18.75 -7.53 -23.34
N SER A 191 -19.14 -7.46 -22.06
CA SER A 191 -19.09 -6.21 -21.27
C SER A 191 -18.33 -6.37 -19.98
N ASN A 192 -18.18 -7.60 -19.48
CA ASN A 192 -17.56 -7.84 -18.19
C ASN A 192 -16.64 -9.06 -18.25
N VAL A 193 -15.69 -9.09 -17.34
CA VAL A 193 -14.85 -10.25 -17.01
C VAL A 193 -14.74 -10.36 -15.49
N VAL A 194 -14.35 -11.52 -14.97
CA VAL A 194 -14.22 -11.70 -13.51
C VAL A 194 -12.74 -11.81 -13.14
N LEU A 195 -12.28 -10.90 -12.28
CA LEU A 195 -10.93 -10.91 -11.73
C LEU A 195 -10.89 -11.68 -10.42
N GLU A 196 -10.03 -12.68 -10.34
CA GLU A 196 -9.74 -13.48 -9.15
C GLU A 196 -8.27 -13.32 -8.77
N ILE A 197 -8.00 -13.02 -7.50
CA ILE A 197 -6.64 -12.85 -6.97
C ILE A 197 -6.54 -13.50 -5.60
N ASP A 198 -5.46 -14.24 -5.35
CA ASP A 198 -5.05 -14.68 -4.03
C ASP A 198 -3.70 -14.04 -3.66
N MET A 199 -3.59 -13.58 -2.42
CA MET A 199 -2.36 -13.10 -1.83
C MET A 199 -2.02 -13.82 -0.54
N THR A 200 -0.72 -14.02 -0.33
CA THR A 200 -0.17 -14.49 0.93
C THR A 200 0.89 -13.52 1.44
N ASP A 201 1.28 -13.67 2.70
CA ASP A 201 2.55 -13.15 3.19
C ASP A 201 3.72 -14.00 2.66
N SER A 202 4.95 -13.65 3.07
CA SER A 202 6.15 -14.38 2.65
C SER A 202 6.27 -15.81 3.22
N THR A 203 5.41 -16.19 4.19
CA THR A 203 5.36 -17.54 4.78
C THR A 203 4.29 -18.41 4.12
N GLY A 204 3.49 -17.85 3.22
CA GLY A 204 2.38 -18.55 2.55
C GLY A 204 1.06 -18.46 3.31
N THR A 205 0.97 -17.67 4.38
CA THR A 205 -0.29 -17.44 5.10
C THR A 205 -1.15 -16.44 4.34
N PRO A 206 -2.48 -16.67 4.18
CA PRO A 206 -3.35 -15.73 3.49
C PRO A 206 -3.25 -14.31 4.05
N LEU A 207 -3.15 -13.33 3.16
CA LEU A 207 -2.90 -11.95 3.56
C LEU A 207 -4.15 -11.08 3.47
N GLU A 208 -4.71 -10.71 4.61
CA GLU A 208 -5.77 -9.70 4.67
C GLU A 208 -5.24 -8.33 4.27
N GLY A 209 -6.04 -7.60 3.50
CA GLY A 209 -5.82 -6.19 3.21
C GLY A 209 -4.70 -5.88 2.22
N GLY A 210 -4.08 -6.90 1.63
CA GLY A 210 -3.16 -6.75 0.51
C GLY A 210 -3.83 -6.06 -0.67
N ILE A 211 -3.09 -5.18 -1.35
CA ILE A 211 -3.60 -4.39 -2.47
C ILE A 211 -3.01 -4.89 -3.78
N ALA A 212 -3.85 -5.27 -4.73
CA ALA A 212 -3.43 -5.58 -6.09
C ALA A 212 -3.78 -4.44 -7.02
N SER A 213 -2.93 -4.15 -8.00
CA SER A 213 -3.31 -3.38 -9.17
C SER A 213 -3.62 -4.33 -10.32
N TYR A 214 -4.61 -3.97 -11.14
CA TYR A 214 -4.88 -4.66 -12.39
C TYR A 214 -4.93 -3.68 -13.55
N SER A 215 -4.58 -4.16 -14.73
CA SER A 215 -4.82 -3.46 -15.99
C SER A 215 -5.21 -4.46 -17.08
N ILE A 216 -6.15 -4.07 -17.94
CA ILE A 216 -6.60 -4.84 -19.10
C ILE A 216 -6.37 -3.99 -20.34
N ASP A 217 -5.35 -4.30 -21.11
CA ASP A 217 -4.98 -3.58 -22.31
C ASP A 217 -5.63 -4.19 -23.55
N LEU A 218 -6.44 -3.39 -24.24
CA LEU A 218 -7.19 -3.76 -25.44
C LEU A 218 -6.81 -2.78 -26.57
N PRO A 219 -5.58 -2.83 -27.10
CA PRO A 219 -4.98 -1.73 -27.86
C PRO A 219 -5.69 -1.40 -29.18
N LYS A 220 -6.43 -2.35 -29.74
CA LYS A 220 -7.22 -2.17 -30.98
C LYS A 220 -8.71 -1.90 -30.73
N SER A 221 -9.16 -2.00 -29.47
CA SER A 221 -10.56 -1.78 -29.10
C SER A 221 -10.89 -0.28 -29.08
N ASP A 222 -12.17 0.03 -29.25
CA ASP A 222 -12.72 1.38 -29.05
C ASP A 222 -12.82 1.76 -27.56
N LYS A 223 -12.40 0.87 -26.64
CA LYS A 223 -12.46 1.07 -25.19
C LYS A 223 -11.13 1.48 -24.58
N SER A 224 -11.23 2.37 -23.59
CA SER A 224 -10.12 2.73 -22.72
C SER A 224 -9.69 1.53 -21.88
N ARG A 225 -8.38 1.40 -21.66
CA ARG A 225 -7.74 0.39 -20.80
C ARG A 225 -8.33 0.38 -19.38
N PRO A 226 -9.15 -0.63 -18.99
CA PRO A 226 -9.65 -0.75 -17.64
C PRO A 226 -8.49 -1.00 -16.66
N THR A 227 -8.50 -0.29 -15.54
CA THR A 227 -7.51 -0.41 -14.49
C THR A 227 -8.13 -0.11 -13.13
N GLY A 228 -7.57 -0.68 -12.07
CA GLY A 228 -8.02 -0.37 -10.72
C GLY A 228 -7.16 -1.03 -9.66
N LEU A 229 -7.52 -0.73 -8.40
CA LEU A 229 -6.96 -1.36 -7.22
C LEU A 229 -8.03 -2.21 -6.54
N VAL A 230 -7.64 -3.38 -6.06
CA VAL A 230 -8.50 -4.27 -5.28
C VAL A 230 -7.80 -4.68 -4.00
N LYS A 231 -8.59 -4.96 -2.96
CA LYS A 231 -8.10 -5.29 -1.62
C LYS A 231 -8.56 -6.68 -1.21
N THR A 232 -7.64 -7.52 -0.74
CA THR A 232 -7.96 -8.87 -0.26
C THR A 232 -8.75 -8.86 1.05
N ASP A 233 -9.66 -9.81 1.18
CA ASP A 233 -10.39 -10.10 2.41
C ASP A 233 -9.54 -10.92 3.42
N ALA A 234 -10.15 -11.32 4.53
CA ALA A 234 -9.48 -12.11 5.58
C ALA A 234 -8.98 -13.50 5.10
N SER A 235 -9.50 -14.01 3.98
CA SER A 235 -9.03 -15.25 3.36
C SER A 235 -7.89 -15.01 2.37
N GLY A 236 -7.39 -13.78 2.26
CA GLY A 236 -6.36 -13.39 1.31
C GLY A 236 -6.85 -13.31 -0.13
N LYS A 237 -8.17 -13.20 -0.36
CA LYS A 237 -8.77 -13.35 -1.70
C LYS A 237 -9.47 -12.09 -2.17
N VAL A 238 -9.53 -11.94 -3.49
CA VAL A 238 -10.39 -11.01 -4.21
C VAL A 238 -11.13 -11.79 -5.29
N ARG A 239 -12.43 -11.54 -5.42
CA ARG A 239 -13.20 -11.90 -6.60
C ARG A 239 -14.13 -10.76 -6.96
N THR A 240 -13.89 -10.11 -8.09
CA THR A 240 -14.67 -8.94 -8.53
C THR A 240 -14.98 -8.99 -10.01
N VAL A 241 -16.08 -8.35 -10.40
CA VAL A 241 -16.44 -8.13 -11.80
C VAL A 241 -15.75 -6.85 -12.27
N VAL A 242 -15.04 -6.94 -13.40
CA VAL A 242 -14.43 -5.78 -14.07
C VAL A 242 -15.26 -5.47 -15.31
N ASP A 243 -15.77 -4.25 -15.37
CA ASP A 243 -16.46 -3.71 -16.54
C ASP A 243 -15.42 -3.32 -17.60
N ILE A 244 -15.53 -3.95 -18.76
CA ILE A 244 -14.71 -3.67 -19.96
C ILE A 244 -15.53 -2.94 -21.03
N GLY A 245 -16.81 -2.64 -20.77
CA GLY A 245 -17.73 -1.95 -21.65
C GLY A 245 -18.12 -2.77 -22.89
N ARG A 246 -19.11 -2.29 -23.65
CA ARG A 246 -19.52 -2.90 -24.93
C ARG A 246 -18.74 -2.30 -26.09
N CYS A 247 -17.95 -3.09 -26.82
CA CYS A 247 -17.18 -2.60 -27.98
C CYS A 247 -17.95 -2.70 -29.30
N VAL A 248 -17.41 -2.05 -30.35
CA VAL A 248 -17.92 -2.11 -31.72
C VAL A 248 -16.76 -2.41 -32.68
N GLY A 249 -16.99 -3.33 -33.63
CA GLY A 249 -15.97 -3.76 -34.60
C GLY A 249 -15.21 -5.01 -34.13
N GLY A 250 -13.94 -5.11 -34.49
CA GLY A 250 -13.07 -6.24 -34.16
C GLY A 250 -12.72 -7.13 -35.35
N ASN A 251 -11.83 -8.08 -35.10
CA ASN A 251 -11.48 -9.15 -36.02
C ASN A 251 -12.63 -10.17 -36.07
N ASP A 252 -12.89 -10.76 -37.23
CA ASP A 252 -13.79 -11.92 -37.34
C ASP A 252 -13.06 -13.16 -36.80
N ALA A 253 -13.70 -13.90 -35.89
CA ALA A 253 -13.23 -15.20 -35.37
C ALA A 253 -13.53 -16.38 -36.31
N ASP A 254 -13.80 -16.10 -37.59
CA ASP A 254 -14.45 -17.00 -38.54
C ASP A 254 -15.76 -17.62 -37.99
N VAL A 255 -16.31 -18.59 -38.72
CA VAL A 255 -17.50 -19.35 -38.30
C VAL A 255 -17.04 -20.57 -37.52
N PHE A 256 -17.43 -20.67 -36.25
CA PHE A 256 -17.05 -21.80 -35.39
C PHE A 256 -18.26 -22.50 -34.78
N ALA A 257 -18.07 -23.78 -34.43
CA ALA A 257 -19.08 -24.61 -33.80
C ALA A 257 -18.79 -24.75 -32.30
N GLU A 258 -19.76 -24.39 -31.47
CA GLU A 258 -19.81 -24.72 -30.05
C GLU A 258 -20.71 -25.95 -29.87
N LYS A 259 -20.22 -26.94 -29.12
CA LYS A 259 -20.96 -28.17 -28.85
C LYS A 259 -21.31 -28.24 -27.37
N ASP A 260 -22.60 -28.33 -27.08
CA ASP A 260 -23.12 -28.66 -25.75
C ASP A 260 -24.13 -29.83 -25.87
N ARG A 261 -25.40 -29.63 -25.51
CA ARG A 261 -26.49 -30.54 -25.89
C ARG A 261 -26.87 -30.45 -27.37
N TRP A 262 -26.47 -29.36 -28.06
CA TRP A 262 -26.70 -29.07 -29.47
C TRP A 262 -25.37 -28.61 -30.12
N THR A 263 -25.34 -28.50 -31.44
CA THR A 263 -24.25 -27.83 -32.16
C THR A 263 -24.71 -26.43 -32.57
N HIS A 264 -24.08 -25.41 -31.99
CA HIS A 264 -24.32 -24.00 -32.28
C HIS A 264 -23.22 -23.46 -33.17
N ILE A 265 -23.59 -22.90 -34.32
CA ILE A 265 -22.67 -22.26 -35.26
C ILE A 265 -22.71 -20.75 -35.01
N TRP A 266 -21.57 -20.18 -34.62
CA TRP A 266 -21.43 -18.77 -34.25
C TRP A 266 -20.55 -18.03 -35.25
N ARG A 267 -20.83 -16.74 -35.42
CA ARG A 267 -19.90 -15.76 -35.97
C ARG A 267 -19.67 -14.67 -34.94
N THR A 268 -18.40 -14.38 -34.64
CA THR A 268 -18.02 -13.46 -33.59
C THR A 268 -17.03 -12.42 -34.11
N GLN A 269 -17.23 -11.16 -33.74
CA GLN A 269 -16.26 -10.09 -33.89
C GLN A 269 -15.70 -9.70 -32.53
N TYR A 270 -14.38 -9.55 -32.44
CA TYR A 270 -13.71 -9.34 -31.16
C TYR A 270 -12.39 -8.61 -31.29
N PHE A 271 -11.94 -8.02 -30.19
CA PHE A 271 -10.58 -7.53 -30.03
C PHE A 271 -9.78 -8.43 -29.11
N GLU A 272 -8.48 -8.49 -29.37
CA GLU A 272 -7.51 -9.20 -28.56
C GLU A 272 -6.71 -8.21 -27.74
N GLY A 273 -6.27 -8.66 -26.57
CA GLY A 273 -5.46 -7.87 -25.67
C GLY A 273 -4.77 -8.69 -24.60
N GLY A 274 -4.23 -7.99 -23.62
CA GLY A 274 -3.58 -8.58 -22.46
C GLY A 274 -4.17 -8.07 -21.15
N TRP A 275 -3.97 -8.81 -20.08
CA TRP A 275 -4.20 -8.33 -18.73
C TRP A 275 -2.96 -8.57 -17.88
N VAL A 276 -2.77 -7.72 -16.89
CA VAL A 276 -1.67 -7.79 -15.92
C VAL A 276 -2.22 -7.52 -14.52
N VAL A 277 -1.74 -8.29 -13.55
CA VAL A 277 -1.95 -8.07 -12.12
C VAL A 277 -0.61 -7.99 -11.43
N ASP A 278 -0.45 -7.00 -10.57
CA ASP A 278 0.71 -6.86 -9.70
C ASP A 278 0.32 -6.33 -8.31
N ASN A 279 1.30 -6.18 -7.43
CA ASN A 279 1.16 -5.43 -6.19
C ASN A 279 2.03 -4.17 -6.27
N PRO A 280 1.45 -2.96 -6.34
CA PRO A 280 2.22 -1.72 -6.56
C PRO A 280 3.16 -1.39 -5.40
N TYR A 281 2.86 -1.89 -4.20
CA TYR A 281 3.68 -1.69 -3.00
C TYR A 281 4.86 -2.65 -2.93
N ALA A 282 4.76 -3.83 -3.55
CA ALA A 282 5.87 -4.78 -3.65
C ALA A 282 6.82 -4.50 -4.84
N LEU A 283 6.45 -3.63 -5.79
CA LEU A 283 7.34 -3.24 -6.90
C LEU A 283 8.59 -2.51 -6.41
N ASN A 284 9.72 -2.64 -7.13
CA ASN A 284 10.98 -1.94 -6.83
C ASN A 284 11.51 -2.19 -5.41
N THR A 285 11.34 -3.42 -4.90
CA THR A 285 11.83 -3.85 -3.58
C THR A 285 13.13 -4.66 -3.69
N GLY A 286 13.87 -4.46 -4.79
CA GLY A 286 15.11 -5.19 -5.06
C GLY A 286 14.84 -6.67 -5.33
N LEU A 287 15.56 -7.56 -4.64
CA LEU A 287 15.45 -9.02 -4.79
C LEU A 287 14.06 -9.57 -4.42
N ASP A 288 13.27 -8.81 -3.66
CA ASP A 288 11.92 -9.19 -3.24
C ASP A 288 10.83 -8.77 -4.24
N THR A 289 11.21 -8.12 -5.34
CA THR A 289 10.26 -7.65 -6.36
C THR A 289 9.55 -8.85 -7.00
N PRO A 290 8.23 -9.00 -6.81
CA PRO A 290 7.51 -10.11 -7.41
C PRO A 290 7.36 -9.90 -8.92
N HIS A 291 7.26 -11.01 -9.66
CA HIS A 291 6.87 -10.95 -11.06
C HIS A 291 5.37 -10.73 -11.19
N PRO A 292 4.92 -9.84 -12.09
CA PRO A 292 3.51 -9.64 -12.34
C PRO A 292 2.91 -10.87 -13.03
N ASP A 293 1.68 -11.22 -12.66
CA ASP A 293 0.87 -12.21 -13.37
C ASP A 293 0.22 -11.57 -14.59
N LYS A 294 0.11 -12.32 -15.69
CA LYS A 294 -0.41 -11.80 -16.96
C LYS A 294 -1.05 -12.88 -17.82
N GLY A 295 -1.91 -12.48 -18.74
CA GLY A 295 -2.52 -13.38 -19.73
C GLY A 295 -3.18 -12.64 -20.89
N GLN A 296 -3.76 -13.39 -21.82
CA GLN A 296 -4.46 -12.87 -22.99
C GLN A 296 -5.97 -12.73 -22.71
N VAL A 297 -6.61 -11.71 -23.27
CA VAL A 297 -8.05 -11.46 -23.15
C VAL A 297 -8.70 -11.24 -24.51
N GLY A 298 -9.93 -11.74 -24.69
CA GLY A 298 -10.79 -11.46 -25.83
C GLY A 298 -11.98 -10.58 -25.44
N HIS A 299 -12.10 -9.42 -26.08
CA HIS A 299 -13.26 -8.54 -25.92
C HIS A 299 -14.23 -8.74 -27.08
N ILE A 300 -15.33 -9.44 -26.82
CA ILE A 300 -16.35 -9.77 -27.81
C ILE A 300 -17.24 -8.54 -28.04
N CYS A 301 -17.27 -8.02 -29.26
CA CYS A 301 -18.07 -6.84 -29.62
C CYS A 301 -19.42 -7.22 -30.21
N HIS A 302 -19.41 -8.24 -31.07
CA HIS A 302 -20.61 -8.76 -31.70
C HIS A 302 -20.54 -10.27 -31.77
N GLN A 303 -21.63 -10.95 -31.42
CA GLN A 303 -21.71 -12.40 -31.52
C GLN A 303 -23.10 -12.79 -31.99
N ARG A 304 -23.15 -13.53 -33.10
CA ARG A 304 -24.39 -13.92 -33.78
C ARG A 304 -24.45 -15.43 -33.94
N LEU A 305 -25.55 -16.01 -33.49
CA LEU A 305 -25.90 -17.39 -33.78
C LEU A 305 -26.34 -17.49 -35.25
N ILE A 306 -25.64 -18.29 -36.03
CA ILE A 306 -25.96 -18.56 -37.43
C ILE A 306 -26.96 -19.72 -37.52
N LYS A 307 -26.68 -20.82 -36.79
CA LYS A 307 -27.47 -22.04 -36.84
C LYS A 307 -27.38 -22.79 -35.51
N SER A 308 -28.45 -23.47 -35.13
CA SER A 308 -28.45 -24.45 -34.06
C SER A 308 -28.99 -25.77 -34.61
N THR A 309 -28.28 -26.87 -34.39
CA THR A 309 -28.72 -28.22 -34.78
C THR A 309 -28.65 -29.17 -33.59
N PRO A 310 -29.62 -30.10 -33.44
CA PRO A 310 -29.54 -31.13 -32.41
C PRO A 310 -28.30 -32.00 -32.56
#